data_AF-A0A7C4J893-F1
#
_entry.id   AF-A0A7C4J893-F1
#
_cell.length_a   1.000
_cell.length_b   1.000
_cell.length_c   1.000
_cell.angle_alpha   90.00
_cell.angle_beta   90.00
_cell.angle_gamma   90.00
#
_symmetry.space_group_name_H-M   'P 1'
#
loop_
_entity.id
_entity.type
_entity.pdbx_description
1 polymer ?
#
loop_
_entity_poly.entity_id
_entity_poly.type
_entity_poly.pdbx_seq_one_letter_code
_entity_poly.pdbx_strand_id
1 'polypeptide(L)'
;MGASVLDRATPAQRLALRHRLAAWSDSAQKNAVGLSEQYRDLLGRRIGNAQLSGLNNIVQSSPSMDDVKKFVAHQGDKAESAGRFDVKEYWETVGKALDTMESAAWTVASETGLAVPPKGSKPKEIKAALEEVQLALAKEWVQHLVAHSLMIARQ
;
A
#
# COMPACT_ATOMS: atom_id res chain seq x y z
N MET A 1 -12.82 20.02 9.07
CA MET A 1 -11.65 19.18 8.75
C MET A 1 -10.61 19.46 9.82
N GLY A 2 -10.30 18.49 10.68
CA GLY A 2 -9.25 18.66 11.69
C GLY A 2 -7.88 18.51 11.03
N ALA A 3 -6.87 19.22 11.54
CA ALA A 3 -5.49 19.08 11.06
C ALA A 3 -5.03 17.62 11.14
N SER A 4 -4.34 17.13 10.09
CA SER A 4 -3.82 15.76 10.04
C SER A 4 -2.86 15.51 11.23
N VAL A 5 -2.66 14.25 11.60
CA VAL A 5 -1.68 13.96 12.67
C VAL A 5 -0.25 14.25 12.22
N LEU A 6 0.03 14.14 10.92
CA LEU A 6 1.29 14.58 10.33
C LEU A 6 1.45 16.11 10.35
N ASP A 7 0.36 16.86 10.18
CA ASP A 7 0.39 18.32 10.30
C ASP A 7 0.73 18.77 11.73
N ARG A 8 0.25 18.02 12.73
CA ARG A 8 0.48 18.29 14.16
C ARG A 8 1.81 17.73 14.69
N ALA A 9 2.52 16.92 13.91
CA ALA A 9 3.82 16.39 14.30
C ALA A 9 4.89 17.50 14.40
N THR A 10 5.85 17.33 15.30
CA THR A 10 7.02 18.22 15.36
C THR A 10 7.91 18.06 14.12
N PRO A 11 8.75 19.05 13.77
CA PRO A 11 9.73 18.90 12.70
C PRO A 11 10.63 17.66 12.86
N ALA A 12 11.04 17.34 14.10
CA ALA A 12 11.84 16.17 14.41
C ALA A 12 11.09 14.85 14.14
N GLN A 13 9.82 14.75 14.54
CA GLN A 13 8.98 13.58 14.25
C GLN A 13 8.74 13.41 12.75
N ARG A 14 8.49 14.50 12.00
CA ARG A 14 8.35 14.43 10.54
C ARG A 14 9.62 13.95 9.85
N LEU A 15 10.78 14.41 10.31
CA LEU A 15 12.07 13.93 9.79
C LEU A 15 12.26 12.44 10.10
N ALA A 16 12.04 12.03 11.35
CA ALA A 16 12.12 10.64 11.76
C ALA A 16 11.19 9.75 10.93
N LEU A 17 9.95 10.18 10.71
CA LEU A 17 8.99 9.47 9.87
C LEU A 17 9.49 9.29 8.44
N ARG A 18 10.00 10.35 7.80
CA ARG A 18 10.56 10.25 6.45
C ARG A 18 11.71 9.24 6.37
N HIS A 19 12.62 9.27 7.34
CA HIS A 19 13.74 8.33 7.39
C HIS A 19 13.26 6.88 7.59
N ARG A 20 12.26 6.66 8.44
CA ARG A 20 11.69 5.33 8.67
C ARG A 20 10.89 4.81 7.49
N LEU A 21 10.12 5.68 6.82
CA LEU A 21 9.43 5.34 5.57
C LEU A 21 10.44 4.97 4.49
N ALA A 22 11.53 5.72 4.32
CA ALA A 22 12.58 5.40 3.34
C ALA A 22 13.24 4.03 3.64
N ALA A 23 13.68 3.80 4.88
CA ALA A 23 14.29 2.53 5.28
C ALA A 23 13.33 1.34 5.11
N TRP A 24 12.04 1.55 5.41
CA TRP A 24 11.02 0.55 5.15
C TRP A 24 10.80 0.33 3.65
N SER A 25 10.77 1.40 2.85
CA SER A 25 10.57 1.37 1.39
C SER A 25 11.66 0.54 0.70
N ASP A 26 12.92 0.67 1.13
CA ASP A 26 14.03 -0.16 0.64
C ASP A 26 13.78 -1.66 0.85
N SER A 27 13.25 -2.03 2.02
CA SER A 27 12.89 -3.42 2.33
C SER A 27 11.64 -3.87 1.57
N ALA A 28 10.66 -2.98 1.43
CA ALA A 28 9.40 -3.22 0.75
C ALA A 28 9.57 -3.40 -0.76
N GLN A 29 10.57 -2.74 -1.36
CA GLN A 29 10.92 -2.88 -2.77
C GLN A 29 11.21 -4.35 -3.13
N LYS A 30 11.97 -5.07 -2.30
CA LYS A 30 12.27 -6.49 -2.53
C LYS A 30 11.01 -7.35 -2.60
N ASN A 31 10.04 -7.08 -1.73
CA ASN A 31 8.77 -7.81 -1.71
C ASN A 31 7.91 -7.47 -2.94
N ALA A 32 7.85 -6.20 -3.34
CA ALA A 32 7.14 -5.77 -4.53
C ALA A 32 7.72 -6.41 -5.80
N VAL A 33 9.05 -6.40 -5.94
CA VAL A 33 9.77 -7.07 -7.03
C VAL A 33 9.49 -8.57 -7.03
N GLY A 34 9.58 -9.23 -5.87
CA GLY A 34 9.30 -10.67 -5.75
C GLY A 34 7.90 -11.05 -6.23
N LEU A 35 6.88 -10.24 -5.89
CA LEU A 35 5.52 -10.44 -6.37
C LEU A 35 5.43 -10.29 -7.89
N SER A 36 5.97 -9.20 -8.46
CA SER A 36 5.98 -8.99 -9.91
C SER A 36 6.67 -10.13 -10.67
N GLU A 37 7.77 -10.65 -10.13
CA GLU A 37 8.49 -11.79 -10.73
C GLU A 37 7.71 -13.10 -10.64
N GLN A 38 7.04 -13.35 -9.50
CA GLN A 38 6.21 -14.53 -9.31
C GLN A 38 5.07 -14.62 -10.35
N TYR A 39 4.48 -13.48 -10.71
CA TYR A 39 3.37 -13.39 -11.68
C TYR A 39 3.81 -12.81 -13.03
N ARG A 40 5.09 -12.93 -13.38
CA ARG A 40 5.70 -12.37 -14.60
C ARG A 40 4.92 -12.72 -15.87
N ASP A 41 4.40 -13.94 -15.96
CA ASP A 41 3.66 -14.46 -17.12
C ASP A 41 2.28 -13.78 -17.32
N LEU A 42 1.72 -13.22 -16.25
CA LEU A 42 0.46 -12.48 -16.29
C LEU A 42 0.67 -11.02 -16.72
N LEU A 43 1.82 -10.43 -16.40
CA LEU A 43 2.10 -9.00 -16.62
C LEU A 43 2.24 -8.68 -18.11
N GLY A 44 1.60 -7.59 -18.54
CA GLY A 44 1.59 -7.17 -19.96
C GLY A 44 0.65 -7.99 -20.86
N ARG A 45 0.18 -9.16 -20.40
CA ARG A 45 -0.76 -10.02 -21.13
C ARG A 45 -2.16 -9.99 -20.52
N ARG A 46 -2.27 -10.45 -19.28
CA ARG A 46 -3.55 -10.58 -18.56
C ARG A 46 -3.76 -9.47 -17.53
N ILE A 47 -2.67 -8.98 -16.95
CA ILE A 47 -2.64 -7.80 -16.10
C ILE A 47 -2.05 -6.65 -16.92
N GLY A 48 -2.94 -5.77 -17.37
CA GLY A 48 -2.58 -4.68 -18.27
C GLY A 48 -2.09 -3.42 -17.55
N ASN A 49 -1.40 -2.56 -18.31
CA ASN A 49 -0.94 -1.25 -17.83
C ASN A 49 -2.08 -0.43 -17.21
N ALA A 50 -3.28 -0.48 -17.79
CA ALA A 50 -4.45 0.23 -17.26
C ALA A 50 -4.83 -0.21 -15.84
N GLN A 51 -4.69 -1.50 -15.51
CA GLN A 51 -4.98 -2.01 -14.17
C GLN A 51 -3.91 -1.58 -13.16
N LEU A 52 -2.64 -1.64 -13.55
CA LEU A 52 -1.52 -1.19 -12.74
C LEU A 52 -1.57 0.32 -12.49
N SER A 53 -1.86 1.12 -13.52
CA SER A 53 -2.10 2.55 -13.39
C SER A 53 -3.33 2.85 -12.54
N GLY A 54 -4.40 2.06 -12.67
CA GLY A 54 -5.57 2.16 -11.80
C GLY A 54 -5.24 1.97 -10.32
N LEU A 55 -4.44 0.95 -10.00
CA LEU A 55 -3.95 0.71 -8.63
C LEU A 55 -3.08 1.87 -8.13
N ASN A 56 -2.15 2.36 -8.96
CA ASN A 56 -1.32 3.52 -8.60
C ASN A 56 -2.17 4.76 -8.36
N ASN A 57 -3.16 5.03 -9.21
CA ASN A 57 -4.00 6.20 -9.06
C ASN A 57 -4.82 6.14 -7.77
N ILE A 58 -5.47 5.00 -7.47
CA ILE A 58 -6.29 4.90 -6.27
C ILE A 58 -5.44 5.02 -5.00
N VAL A 59 -4.25 4.42 -4.94
CA VAL A 59 -3.41 4.54 -3.72
C VAL A 59 -2.91 5.97 -3.52
N GLN A 60 -2.67 6.71 -4.61
CA GLN A 60 -2.21 8.10 -4.54
C GLN A 60 -3.34 9.07 -4.14
N SER A 61 -4.56 8.85 -4.63
CA SER A 61 -5.69 9.77 -4.45
C SER A 61 -6.65 9.40 -3.33
N SER A 62 -6.67 8.14 -2.88
CA SER A 62 -7.66 7.68 -1.90
C SER A 62 -7.45 8.33 -0.53
N PRO A 63 -8.53 8.77 0.14
CA PRO A 63 -8.46 9.27 1.51
C PRO A 63 -8.41 8.14 2.55
N SER A 64 -8.64 6.87 2.16
CA SER A 64 -8.73 5.74 3.08
C SER A 64 -8.05 4.49 2.51
N MET A 65 -7.52 3.64 3.40
CA MET A 65 -6.98 2.34 2.97
C MET A 65 -8.11 1.40 2.56
N ASP A 66 -9.29 1.55 3.17
CA ASP A 66 -10.46 0.73 2.87
C ASP A 66 -10.86 0.84 1.39
N ASP A 67 -10.77 2.02 0.77
CA ASP A 67 -11.09 2.20 -0.65
C ASP A 67 -10.02 1.58 -1.58
N VAL A 68 -8.75 1.59 -1.17
CA VAL A 68 -7.68 0.87 -1.89
C VAL A 68 -7.93 -0.63 -1.85
N LYS A 69 -8.28 -1.17 -0.67
CA LYS A 69 -8.62 -2.60 -0.51
C LYS A 69 -9.86 -2.99 -1.32
N LYS A 70 -10.91 -2.16 -1.32
CA LYS A 70 -12.11 -2.37 -2.16
C LYS A 70 -11.76 -2.41 -3.64
N PHE A 71 -10.88 -1.52 -4.11
CA PHE A 71 -10.42 -1.55 -5.51
C PHE A 71 -9.75 -2.88 -5.84
N VAL A 72 -8.82 -3.33 -5.01
CA VAL A 72 -8.09 -4.59 -5.20
C VAL A 72 -9.04 -5.79 -5.19
N ALA A 73 -9.95 -5.86 -4.22
CA ALA A 73 -10.96 -6.91 -4.14
C ALA A 73 -11.83 -6.93 -5.41
N HIS A 74 -12.30 -5.76 -5.86
CA HIS A 74 -13.11 -5.66 -7.06
C HIS A 74 -12.38 -6.12 -8.33
N GLN A 75 -11.06 -5.88 -8.45
CA GLN A 75 -10.28 -6.42 -9.55
C GLN A 75 -10.22 -7.95 -9.52
N GLY A 76 -10.10 -8.54 -8.33
CA GLY A 76 -10.17 -9.99 -8.12
C GLY A 76 -11.53 -10.56 -8.52
N ASP A 77 -12.62 -10.00 -7.99
CA ASP A 77 -14.00 -10.44 -8.28
C ASP A 77 -14.32 -10.37 -9.78
N LYS A 78 -13.84 -9.32 -10.46
CA LYS A 78 -13.99 -9.15 -11.91
C LYS A 78 -13.22 -10.21 -12.69
N ALA A 79 -12.01 -10.56 -12.24
CA ALA A 79 -11.22 -11.61 -12.86
C ALA A 79 -11.87 -12.99 -12.69
N GLU A 80 -12.39 -13.28 -11.50
CA GLU A 80 -13.14 -14.50 -11.20
C GLU A 80 -14.39 -14.63 -12.07
N SER A 81 -15.17 -13.55 -12.17
CA SER A 81 -16.37 -13.50 -13.02
C SER A 81 -16.07 -13.74 -14.50
N ALA A 82 -14.83 -13.48 -14.94
CA ALA A 82 -14.36 -13.73 -16.30
C ALA A 82 -13.65 -15.10 -16.46
N GLY A 83 -13.66 -15.94 -15.42
CA GLY A 83 -12.99 -17.25 -15.41
C GLY A 83 -11.46 -17.19 -15.35
N ARG A 84 -10.88 -16.05 -14.92
CA ARG A 84 -9.44 -15.80 -14.86
C ARG A 84 -8.93 -15.92 -13.43
N PHE A 85 -8.88 -17.16 -12.92
CA PHE A 85 -8.53 -17.44 -11.52
C PHE A 85 -7.07 -17.11 -11.16
N ASP A 86 -6.15 -17.19 -12.12
CA ASP A 86 -4.75 -16.76 -11.97
C ASP A 86 -4.64 -15.24 -11.74
N VAL A 87 -5.42 -14.45 -12.48
CA VAL A 87 -5.50 -13.00 -12.28
C VAL A 87 -6.18 -12.67 -10.95
N LYS A 88 -7.18 -13.45 -10.54
CA LYS A 88 -7.79 -13.31 -9.21
C LYS A 88 -6.76 -13.54 -8.11
N GLU A 89 -5.99 -14.62 -8.21
CA GLU A 89 -4.93 -14.95 -7.24
C GLU A 89 -3.89 -13.84 -7.13
N TYR A 90 -3.50 -13.22 -8.25
CA TYR A 90 -2.63 -12.04 -8.24
C TYR A 90 -3.21 -10.91 -7.37
N TRP A 91 -4.50 -10.56 -7.56
CA TRP A 91 -5.13 -9.49 -6.79
C TRP A 91 -5.32 -9.86 -5.33
N GLU A 92 -5.58 -11.13 -5.01
CA GLU A 92 -5.62 -11.62 -3.64
C GLU A 92 -4.24 -11.48 -2.96
N THR A 93 -3.15 -11.79 -3.67
CA THR A 93 -1.79 -11.62 -3.15
C THR A 93 -1.42 -10.15 -2.95
N VAL A 94 -1.84 -9.25 -3.86
CA VAL A 94 -1.75 -7.79 -3.66
C VAL A 94 -2.53 -7.36 -2.42
N GLY A 95 -3.75 -7.86 -2.23
CA GLY A 95 -4.57 -7.58 -1.04
C GLY A 95 -3.90 -7.99 0.26
N LYS A 96 -3.35 -9.22 0.31
CA LYS A 96 -2.59 -9.73 1.45
C LYS A 96 -1.38 -8.86 1.76
N ALA A 97 -0.64 -8.40 0.74
CA ALA A 97 0.48 -7.49 0.95
C ALA A 97 0.02 -6.16 1.59
N LEU A 98 -1.10 -5.59 1.11
CA LEU A 98 -1.68 -4.38 1.70
C LEU A 98 -2.18 -4.58 3.14
N ASP A 99 -2.66 -5.77 3.49
CA ASP A 99 -3.07 -6.09 4.87
C ASP A 99 -1.88 -6.04 5.84
N THR A 100 -0.67 -6.41 5.40
CA THR A 100 0.53 -6.31 6.25
C THR A 100 0.92 -4.87 6.59
N MET A 101 0.42 -3.88 5.83
CA MET A 101 0.77 -2.47 6.00
C MET A 101 0.24 -1.89 7.31
N GLU A 102 -0.83 -2.44 7.88
CA GLU A 102 -1.34 -2.00 9.18
C GLU A 102 -0.30 -2.25 10.29
N SER A 103 0.28 -3.45 10.32
CA SER A 103 1.33 -3.81 11.28
C SER A 103 2.58 -2.94 11.08
N ALA A 104 2.99 -2.74 9.82
CA ALA A 104 4.12 -1.87 9.49
C ALA A 104 3.88 -0.41 9.90
N ALA A 105 2.66 0.10 9.71
CA ALA A 105 2.28 1.45 10.12
C ALA A 105 2.38 1.62 11.64
N TRP A 106 1.97 0.62 12.42
CA TRP A 106 2.13 0.61 13.87
C TRP A 106 3.60 0.68 14.29
N THR A 107 4.45 -0.14 13.67
CA THR A 107 5.90 -0.13 13.94
C THR A 107 6.51 1.22 13.62
N VAL A 108 6.29 1.75 12.41
CA VAL A 108 6.85 3.04 11.97
C VAL A 108 6.34 4.19 12.85
N ALA A 109 5.06 4.22 13.18
CA ALA A 109 4.49 5.28 14.02
C ALA A 109 5.05 5.22 15.47
N SER A 110 5.27 4.02 16.00
CA SER A 110 5.86 3.83 17.33
C SER A 110 7.33 4.25 17.39
N GLU A 111 8.14 3.86 16.38
CA GLU A 111 9.57 4.19 16.31
C GLU A 111 9.86 5.67 16.11
N THR A 112 8.90 6.40 15.55
CA THR A 112 9.04 7.83 15.23
C THR A 112 8.54 8.73 16.35
N GLY A 113 8.01 8.13 17.42
CA GLY A 113 7.43 8.86 18.54
C GLY A 113 6.21 9.69 18.13
N LEU A 114 5.56 9.35 17.01
CA LEU A 114 4.24 9.91 16.70
C LEU A 114 3.30 9.53 17.84
N ALA A 115 2.37 10.43 18.17
CA ALA A 115 1.36 10.15 19.18
C ALA A 115 0.41 9.08 18.65
N VAL A 116 0.81 7.81 18.79
CA VAL A 116 -0.05 6.65 18.63
C VAL A 116 -0.49 6.29 20.05
N PRO A 117 -1.74 6.57 20.43
CA PRO A 117 -2.23 6.20 21.75
C PRO A 117 -2.06 4.70 22.01
N PRO A 118 -1.88 4.28 23.28
CA PRO A 118 -1.77 2.87 23.61
C PRO A 118 -2.98 2.09 23.08
N LYS A 119 -2.70 0.83 22.67
CA LYS A 119 -3.69 -0.12 22.15
C LYS A 119 -4.94 -0.12 23.05
N GLY A 120 -6.07 0.39 22.54
CA GLY A 120 -7.35 0.48 23.28
C GLY A 120 -7.86 1.89 23.61
N SER A 121 -7.18 2.96 23.19
CA SER A 121 -7.66 4.35 23.35
C SER A 121 -8.77 4.71 22.30
N LYS A 122 -9.37 5.91 22.35
CA LYS A 122 -10.55 6.30 21.53
C LYS A 122 -10.37 6.01 20.01
N PRO A 123 -11.27 5.26 19.35
CA PRO A 123 -11.03 4.67 18.02
C PRO A 123 -10.77 5.64 16.84
N LYS A 124 -11.41 6.82 16.83
CA LYS A 124 -11.49 7.65 15.61
C LYS A 124 -10.20 8.41 15.28
N GLU A 125 -9.53 9.00 16.27
CA GLU A 125 -8.30 9.77 16.04
C GLU A 125 -7.08 8.85 15.85
N ILE A 126 -7.09 7.69 16.51
CA ILE A 126 -6.09 6.62 16.34
C ILE A 126 -6.11 6.08 14.93
N LYS A 127 -7.33 5.78 14.42
CA LYS A 127 -7.51 5.24 13.08
C LYS A 127 -6.94 6.22 12.05
N ALA A 128 -7.24 7.52 12.16
CA ALA A 128 -6.80 8.52 11.17
C ALA A 128 -5.26 8.65 11.09
N ALA A 129 -4.57 8.74 12.23
CA ALA A 129 -3.11 8.89 12.25
C ALA A 129 -2.39 7.69 11.64
N LEU A 130 -2.82 6.50 12.06
CA LEU A 130 -2.27 5.24 11.60
C LEU A 130 -2.60 5.02 10.13
N GLU A 131 -3.80 5.38 9.70
CA GLU A 131 -4.26 5.28 8.31
C GLU A 131 -3.45 6.20 7.38
N GLU A 132 -3.08 7.41 7.81
CA GLU A 132 -2.18 8.28 7.05
C GLU A 132 -0.80 7.63 6.83
N VAL A 133 -0.22 7.01 7.86
CA VAL A 133 1.06 6.27 7.74
C VAL A 133 0.88 5.03 6.87
N GLN A 134 -0.21 4.29 7.05
CA GLN A 134 -0.52 3.09 6.27
C GLN A 134 -0.68 3.41 4.78
N LEU A 135 -1.36 4.52 4.45
CA LEU A 135 -1.48 5.00 3.07
C LEU A 135 -0.12 5.42 2.51
N ALA A 136 0.74 6.07 3.29
CA ALA A 136 2.10 6.39 2.84
C ALA A 136 2.91 5.12 2.50
N LEU A 137 2.84 4.10 3.35
CA LEU A 137 3.49 2.81 3.09
C LEU A 137 2.94 2.12 1.83
N ALA A 138 1.62 2.11 1.65
CA ALA A 138 1.01 1.52 0.46
C ALA A 138 1.39 2.28 -0.82
N LYS A 139 1.48 3.61 -0.78
CA LYS A 139 1.95 4.43 -1.93
C LYS A 139 3.34 4.00 -2.37
N GLU A 140 4.28 3.91 -1.43
CA GLU A 140 5.65 3.48 -1.68
C GLU A 140 5.70 2.05 -2.27
N TRP A 141 5.03 1.09 -1.63
CA TRP A 141 5.04 -0.30 -2.09
C TRP A 141 4.38 -0.49 -3.45
N VAL A 142 3.23 0.14 -3.70
CA VAL A 142 2.54 0.09 -4.99
C VAL A 142 3.39 0.76 -6.08
N GLN A 143 4.08 1.85 -5.77
CA GLN A 143 4.97 2.49 -6.73
C GLN A 143 6.09 1.55 -7.18
N HIS A 144 6.73 0.84 -6.24
CA HIS A 144 7.72 -0.19 -6.57
C HIS A 144 7.12 -1.33 -7.40
N LEU A 145 5.95 -1.82 -6.99
CA LEU A 145 5.24 -2.90 -7.69
C LEU A 145 4.94 -2.50 -9.14
N VAL A 146 4.37 -1.32 -9.35
CA VAL A 146 3.97 -0.83 -10.68
C VAL A 146 5.20 -0.57 -11.54
N ALA A 147 6.23 0.08 -10.99
CA ALA A 147 7.46 0.36 -11.72
C ALA A 147 8.12 -0.94 -12.24
N HIS A 148 8.28 -1.94 -11.37
CA HIS A 148 8.89 -3.22 -11.77
C HIS A 148 7.99 -4.02 -12.72
N SER A 149 6.68 -4.04 -12.46
CA SER A 149 5.72 -4.74 -13.32
C SER A 149 5.70 -4.17 -14.75
N LEU A 150 5.80 -2.84 -14.90
CA LEU A 150 5.89 -2.18 -16.20
C LEU A 150 7.21 -2.45 -16.92
N MET A 151 8.31 -2.66 -16.17
CA MET A 151 9.59 -3.07 -16.75
C MET A 151 9.51 -4.49 -17.29
N ILE A 152 8.93 -5.43 -16.52
CA ILE A 152 8.70 -6.82 -16.95
C ILE A 152 7.80 -6.85 -18.19
N ALA A 153 6.69 -6.12 -18.20
CA ALA A 153 5.72 -6.13 -19.30
C ALA A 153 6.27 -5.62 -20.65
N ARG A 154 7.46 -5.00 -20.66
CA ARG A 154 8.15 -4.52 -21.87
C ARG A 154 9.17 -5.52 -22.43
N GLN A 155 9.46 -6.59 -21.71
CA GLN A 155 10.38 -7.67 -22.11
C GLN A 155 9.62 -8.77 -22.85
#